data_AF-A0A357QU98-F1
#
_entry.id   AF-A0A357QU98-F1
#
_cell.length_a   1.000
_cell.length_b   1.000
_cell.length_c   1.000
_cell.angle_alpha   90.00
_cell.angle_beta   90.00
_cell.angle_gamma   90.00
#
_symmetry.space_group_name_H-M   'P 1'
#
loop_
_entity.id
_entity.type
_entity.pdbx_description
1 polymer ?
#
loop_
_entity_poly.entity_id
_entity_poly.type
_entity_poly.pdbx_seq_one_letter_code
_entity_poly.pdbx_strand_id
1 'polypeptide(L)'
;MVQDVNKRNESYNEYVKTVTKKADCLLNCLKAFIMGGCICTLGQLVTNLLMTGGLSMDDASSYTTIILVFLSALFTGLGIYPKLANWGGAGSLVPITGFANSVASPAIEYKKEGQVFGIGCKIFTIAGPVILYGIFFSWIAGLIYWVLKLF
;
A
#
# COMPACT_ATOMS: atom_id res chain seq x y z
N MET A 1 -38.89 -21.94 -8.92
CA MET A 1 -37.81 -21.24 -9.65
C MET A 1 -36.78 -20.56 -8.74
N VAL A 2 -37.12 -20.11 -7.52
CA VAL A 2 -36.14 -19.47 -6.59
C VAL A 2 -35.27 -20.50 -5.82
N GLN A 3 -35.78 -21.69 -5.50
CA GLN A 3 -35.00 -22.74 -4.80
C GLN A 3 -33.80 -23.29 -5.61
N ASP A 4 -33.87 -23.28 -6.94
CA ASP A 4 -32.78 -23.73 -7.81
C ASP A 4 -31.56 -22.79 -7.80
N VAL A 5 -31.78 -21.48 -7.65
CA VAL A 5 -30.69 -20.49 -7.65
C VAL A 5 -29.86 -20.60 -6.37
N ASN A 6 -30.50 -20.77 -5.21
CA ASN A 6 -29.80 -20.94 -3.94
C ASN A 6 -28.98 -22.24 -3.91
N LYS A 7 -29.55 -23.36 -4.37
CA LYS A 7 -28.82 -24.63 -4.49
C LYS A 7 -27.63 -24.54 -5.44
N ARG A 8 -27.78 -23.89 -6.61
CA ARG A 8 -26.64 -23.66 -7.52
C ARG A 8 -25.55 -22.80 -6.90
N ASN A 9 -25.92 -21.73 -6.18
CA ASN A 9 -24.95 -20.86 -5.51
C ASN A 9 -24.22 -21.60 -4.39
N GLU A 10 -24.89 -22.47 -3.64
CA GLU A 10 -24.27 -23.33 -2.62
C GLU A 10 -23.29 -24.33 -3.24
N SER A 11 -23.70 -25.08 -4.27
CA SER A 11 -22.83 -26.03 -4.98
C SER A 11 -21.65 -25.34 -5.66
N TYR A 12 -21.86 -24.14 -6.22
CA TYR A 12 -20.79 -23.33 -6.80
C TYR A 12 -19.81 -22.83 -5.72
N ASN A 13 -20.31 -22.40 -4.56
CA ASN A 13 -19.47 -21.96 -3.45
C ASN A 13 -18.67 -23.14 -2.84
N GLU A 14 -19.23 -24.34 -2.77
CA GLU A 14 -18.50 -25.54 -2.36
C GLU A 14 -17.42 -25.94 -3.38
N TYR A 15 -17.75 -25.89 -4.66
CA TYR A 15 -16.76 -26.08 -5.72
C TYR A 15 -15.63 -25.05 -5.59
N VAL A 16 -15.93 -23.76 -5.46
CA VAL A 16 -14.92 -22.70 -5.26
C VAL A 16 -14.09 -22.95 -4.01
N LYS A 17 -14.68 -23.39 -2.88
CA LYS A 17 -13.92 -23.73 -1.66
C LYS A 17 -12.98 -24.91 -1.85
N THR A 18 -13.32 -25.87 -2.71
CA THR A 18 -12.47 -27.05 -2.97
C THR A 18 -11.33 -26.77 -3.95
N VAL A 19 -11.53 -25.87 -4.94
CA VAL A 19 -10.44 -25.46 -5.85
C VAL A 19 -9.58 -24.31 -5.31
N THR A 20 -10.13 -23.46 -4.43
CA THR A 20 -9.38 -22.32 -3.87
C THR A 20 -8.55 -22.80 -2.68
N LYS A 21 -7.23 -22.96 -2.88
CA LYS A 21 -6.28 -23.18 -1.79
C LYS A 21 -6.49 -22.11 -0.72
N LYS A 22 -6.83 -22.54 0.50
CA LYS A 22 -6.91 -21.66 1.67
C LYS A 22 -5.54 -21.00 1.82
N ALA A 23 -5.48 -19.67 1.73
CA ALA A 23 -4.22 -18.97 1.88
C ALA A 23 -3.68 -19.21 3.30
N ASP A 24 -2.48 -19.78 3.41
CA ASP A 24 -1.85 -20.02 4.70
C ASP A 24 -1.55 -18.68 5.36
N CYS A 25 -2.38 -18.32 6.35
CA CYS A 25 -2.28 -17.06 7.07
C CYS A 25 -0.86 -16.84 7.61
N LEU A 26 -0.28 -17.87 8.24
CA LEU A 26 1.07 -17.82 8.78
C LEU A 26 2.12 -17.53 7.70
N LEU A 27 2.02 -18.18 6.54
CA LEU A 27 2.97 -18.00 5.45
C LEU A 27 2.86 -16.59 4.85
N ASN A 28 1.65 -16.06 4.71
CA ASN A 28 1.44 -14.69 4.23
C ASN A 28 1.93 -13.66 5.24
N CYS A 29 1.71 -13.88 6.54
CA CYS A 29 2.26 -13.05 7.60
C CYS A 29 3.80 -13.04 7.56
N LEU A 30 4.44 -14.20 7.38
CA LEU A 30 5.90 -14.28 7.26
C LEU A 30 6.42 -13.53 6.02
N LYS A 31 5.77 -13.70 4.86
CA LYS A 31 6.13 -12.94 3.64
C LYS A 31 5.96 -11.44 3.83
N ALA A 32 4.86 -11.01 4.46
CA ALA A 32 4.61 -9.61 4.77
C ALA A 32 5.64 -9.05 5.76
N PHE A 33 5.99 -9.81 6.79
CA PHE A 33 7.03 -9.43 7.75
C PHE A 33 8.40 -9.25 7.06
N ILE A 34 8.80 -10.22 6.23
CA ILE A 34 10.08 -10.16 5.51
C ILE A 34 10.11 -8.96 4.55
N MET A 35 9.06 -8.80 3.73
CA MET A 35 9.00 -7.70 2.77
C MET A 35 9.01 -6.33 3.45
N GLY A 36 8.15 -6.15 4.46
CA GLY A 36 8.10 -4.90 5.23
C GLY A 36 9.41 -4.63 5.96
N GLY A 37 10.00 -5.66 6.59
CA GLY A 37 11.29 -5.59 7.24
C GLY A 37 12.43 -5.19 6.29
N CYS A 38 12.45 -5.74 5.06
CA CYS A 38 13.43 -5.35 4.04
C CYS A 38 13.28 -3.88 3.63
N ILE A 39 12.05 -3.40 3.41
CA ILE A 39 11.79 -1.99 3.07
C ILE A 39 12.23 -1.07 4.22
N CYS A 40 11.88 -1.40 5.46
CA CYS A 40 12.29 -0.63 6.64
C CYS A 40 13.81 -0.62 6.83
N THR A 41 14.47 -1.77 6.62
CA THR A 41 15.93 -1.88 6.71
C THR A 41 16.61 -1.03 5.63
N LEU A 42 16.06 -1.01 4.42
CA LEU A 42 16.55 -0.16 3.33
C LEU A 42 16.35 1.33 3.65
N GLY A 43 15.21 1.71 4.23
CA GLY A 43 15.00 3.06 4.74
C GLY A 43 16.01 3.45 5.81
N GLN A 44 16.23 2.60 6.80
CA GLN A 44 17.23 2.83 7.84
C GLN A 44 18.64 2.98 7.28
N LEU A 45 19.01 2.16 6.29
CA LEU A 45 20.30 2.26 5.61
C LEU A 45 20.46 3.63 4.94
N VAL A 46 19.46 4.07 4.18
CA VAL A 46 19.48 5.40 3.52
C VAL A 46 19.60 6.52 4.56
N THR A 47 18.80 6.47 5.63
CA THR A 47 18.86 7.48 6.70
C THR A 47 20.24 7.52 7.34
N ASN A 48 20.83 6.37 7.67
CA ASN A 48 22.15 6.31 8.29
C ASN A 48 23.25 6.86 7.38
N LEU A 49 23.17 6.59 6.07
CA LEU A 49 24.12 7.14 5.09
C LEU A 49 24.01 8.67 5.02
N LEU A 50 22.79 9.21 5.00
CA LEU A 50 22.55 10.65 4.99
C LEU A 50 23.02 11.32 6.28
N MET A 51 22.75 10.72 7.44
CA MET A 51 23.24 11.20 8.73
C MET A 51 24.77 11.17 8.83
N THR A 52 25.41 10.13 8.27
CA THR A 52 26.88 10.05 8.18
C THR A 52 27.44 11.15 7.28
N GLY A 53 26.67 11.60 6.28
CA GLY A 53 26.97 12.76 5.44
C GLY A 53 26.79 14.12 6.11
N GLY A 54 26.44 14.16 7.40
CA GLY A 54 26.32 15.39 8.19
C GLY A 54 24.94 16.02 8.22
N LEU A 55 23.90 15.33 7.72
CA LEU A 55 22.53 15.81 7.83
C LEU A 55 21.97 15.63 9.24
N SER A 56 21.08 16.54 9.64
CA SER A 56 20.26 16.38 10.83
C SER A 56 19.34 15.17 10.70
N MET A 57 18.86 14.63 11.83
CA MET A 57 17.96 13.47 11.83
C MET A 57 16.63 13.78 11.10
N ASP A 58 16.11 15.00 11.25
CA ASP A 58 14.86 15.43 10.63
C ASP A 58 15.01 15.56 9.10
N ASP A 59 16.13 16.16 8.66
CA ASP A 59 16.44 16.28 7.23
C ASP A 59 16.67 14.90 6.61
N ALA A 60 17.53 14.08 7.23
CA ALA A 60 17.83 12.73 6.75
C ALA A 60 16.56 11.88 6.60
N SER A 61 15.65 11.95 7.57
CA SER A 61 14.37 11.22 7.53
C SER A 61 13.45 11.72 6.41
N SER A 62 13.43 13.03 6.16
CA SER A 62 12.67 13.64 5.07
C SER A 62 13.21 13.19 3.71
N TYR A 63 14.54 13.25 3.51
CA TYR A 63 15.18 12.79 2.29
C TYR A 63 15.03 11.29 2.07
N THR A 64 15.17 10.46 3.11
CA THR A 64 14.90 9.02 3.01
C THR A 64 13.49 8.74 2.50
N THR A 65 12.48 9.44 3.03
CA THR A 65 11.10 9.27 2.61
C THR A 65 10.92 9.61 1.13
N ILE A 66 11.50 10.72 0.67
CA ILE A 66 11.48 11.13 -0.74
C ILE A 66 12.16 10.08 -1.62
N ILE A 67 13.33 9.58 -1.22
CA ILE A 67 14.09 8.56 -1.95
C ILE A 67 13.28 7.27 -2.07
N LEU A 68 12.66 6.79 -0.98
CA LEU A 68 11.85 5.59 -0.99
C LEU A 68 10.61 5.73 -1.88
N VAL A 69 9.93 6.88 -1.84
CA VAL A 69 8.79 7.17 -2.72
C VAL A 69 9.24 7.16 -4.18
N PHE A 70 10.35 7.82 -4.50
CA PHE A 70 10.91 7.85 -5.85
C PHE A 70 11.28 6.45 -6.35
N LEU A 71 12.05 5.69 -5.55
CA LEU A 71 12.45 4.33 -5.91
C LEU A 71 11.24 3.42 -6.13
N SER A 72 10.22 3.54 -5.29
CA SER A 72 8.99 2.79 -5.47
C SER A 72 8.29 3.15 -6.78
N ALA A 73 8.05 4.45 -7.05
CA ALA A 73 7.43 4.89 -8.30
C ALA A 73 8.24 4.45 -9.54
N LEU A 74 9.57 4.54 -9.47
CA LEU A 74 10.47 4.07 -10.52
C LEU A 74 10.33 2.56 -10.74
N PHE A 75 10.42 1.75 -9.69
CA PHE A 75 10.28 0.30 -9.79
C PHE A 75 8.85 -0.12 -10.16
N THR A 76 7.83 0.68 -9.87
CA THR A 76 6.47 0.50 -10.38
C THR A 76 6.41 0.74 -11.88
N GLY A 77 7.01 1.83 -12.36
CA GLY A 77 7.15 2.11 -13.80
C GLY A 77 7.91 1.02 -14.57
N LEU A 78 8.91 0.40 -13.94
CA LEU A 78 9.67 -0.73 -14.50
C LEU A 78 8.95 -2.09 -14.37
N GLY A 79 7.77 -2.15 -13.73
CA GLY A 79 7.02 -3.39 -13.52
C GLY A 79 7.65 -4.36 -12.52
N ILE A 80 8.59 -3.89 -11.70
CA ILE A 80 9.28 -4.68 -10.66
C ILE A 80 8.49 -4.63 -9.35
N TYR A 81 8.09 -3.43 -8.92
CA TYR A 81 7.41 -3.25 -7.64
C TYR A 81 6.06 -4.00 -7.55
N PRO A 82 5.19 -4.02 -8.58
CA PRO A 82 3.95 -4.80 -8.52
C PRO A 82 4.16 -6.30 -8.30
N LYS A 83 5.27 -6.87 -8.83
CA LYS A 83 5.61 -8.28 -8.61
C LYS A 83 6.04 -8.53 -7.17
N LEU A 84 6.88 -7.64 -6.63
CA LEU A 84 7.27 -7.67 -5.21
C LEU A 84 6.04 -7.49 -4.32
N ALA A 85 5.10 -6.63 -4.71
CA ALA A 85 3.91 -6.35 -3.95
C ALA A 85 2.95 -7.54 -3.90
N ASN A 86 2.78 -8.24 -5.03
CA ASN A 86 1.99 -9.47 -5.08
C ASN A 86 2.59 -10.59 -4.21
N TRP A 87 3.92 -10.67 -4.09
CA TRP A 87 4.56 -11.66 -3.24
C TRP A 87 4.56 -11.27 -1.75
N GLY A 88 4.88 -10.00 -1.46
CA GLY A 88 5.01 -9.47 -0.10
C GLY A 88 3.70 -9.04 0.55
N GLY A 89 2.61 -8.96 -0.22
CA GLY A 89 1.28 -8.62 0.25
C GLY A 89 1.26 -7.34 1.09
N ALA A 90 0.62 -7.41 2.26
CA ALA A 90 0.50 -6.28 3.18
C ALA A 90 1.85 -5.63 3.54
N GLY A 91 2.94 -6.40 3.60
CA GLY A 91 4.27 -5.89 3.92
C GLY A 91 4.84 -4.90 2.89
N SER A 92 4.38 -5.00 1.63
CA SER A 92 4.73 -4.05 0.57
C SER A 92 3.74 -2.89 0.42
N LEU A 93 2.50 -3.08 0.91
CA LEU A 93 1.39 -2.15 0.75
C LEU A 93 1.32 -1.13 1.88
N VAL A 94 1.69 -1.53 3.11
CA VAL A 94 1.61 -0.68 4.32
C VAL A 94 2.70 0.40 4.36
N PRO A 95 3.97 0.15 3.99
CA PRO A 95 5.00 1.19 3.99
C PRO A 95 4.70 2.32 2.99
N ILE A 96 5.39 3.45 3.11
CA ILE A 96 5.21 4.61 2.20
C ILE A 96 5.44 4.28 0.72
N THR A 97 6.27 3.26 0.44
CA THR A 97 6.47 2.71 -0.90
C THR A 97 5.18 2.08 -1.47
N GLY A 98 4.36 1.45 -0.63
CA GLY A 98 3.06 0.93 -1.04
C GLY A 98 2.09 2.02 -1.50
N PHE A 99 2.13 3.18 -0.83
CA PHE A 99 1.39 4.37 -1.25
C PHE A 99 1.89 4.91 -2.60
N ALA A 100 3.20 5.01 -2.80
CA ALA A 100 3.76 5.44 -4.09
C ALA A 100 3.33 4.50 -5.24
N ASN A 101 3.37 3.18 -5.00
CA ASN A 101 2.87 2.20 -5.97
C ASN A 101 1.37 2.31 -6.24
N SER A 102 0.55 2.64 -5.23
CA SER A 102 -0.91 2.78 -5.38
C SER A 102 -1.33 4.02 -6.16
N VAL A 103 -0.44 5.01 -6.28
CA VAL A 103 -0.58 6.18 -7.16
C VAL A 103 -0.02 5.88 -8.56
N ALA A 104 1.17 5.30 -8.64
CA ALA A 104 1.85 5.05 -9.90
C ALA A 104 1.18 3.95 -10.74
N SER A 105 0.67 2.88 -10.13
CA SER A 105 0.06 1.76 -10.88
C SER A 105 -1.19 2.20 -11.65
N PRO A 106 -2.18 2.88 -11.05
CA PRO A 106 -3.33 3.40 -11.79
C PRO A 106 -2.94 4.41 -12.87
N ALA A 107 -1.94 5.26 -12.61
CA ALA A 107 -1.46 6.21 -13.61
C ALA A 107 -0.90 5.50 -14.87
N ILE A 108 -0.24 4.36 -14.69
CA ILE A 108 0.28 3.54 -15.81
C ILE A 108 -0.87 2.79 -16.50
N GLU A 109 -1.78 2.20 -15.73
CA GLU A 109 -2.88 1.37 -16.25
C GLU A 109 -3.89 2.20 -17.07
N TYR A 110 -4.32 3.34 -16.53
CA TYR A 110 -5.29 4.23 -17.16
C TYR A 110 -4.67 5.25 -18.13
N LYS A 111 -3.37 5.14 -18.43
CA LYS A 111 -2.69 5.99 -19.43
C LYS A 111 -3.38 5.97 -20.79
N LYS A 112 -3.95 4.83 -21.18
CA LYS A 112 -4.64 4.65 -22.48
C LYS A 112 -5.94 5.45 -22.59
N GLU A 113 -6.54 5.83 -21.47
CA GLU A 113 -7.77 6.64 -21.40
C GLU A 113 -7.49 8.16 -21.46
N GLY A 114 -6.22 8.54 -21.65
CA GLY A 114 -5.79 9.94 -21.78
C GLY A 114 -5.40 10.58 -20.45
N GLN A 115 -4.90 11.82 -20.52
CA GLN A 115 -4.34 12.53 -19.37
C GLN A 115 -5.41 12.97 -18.36
N VAL A 116 -6.57 13.43 -18.84
CA VAL A 116 -7.62 14.00 -17.98
C VAL A 116 -8.58 12.91 -17.49
N PHE A 117 -9.29 12.26 -18.40
CA PHE A 117 -10.30 11.24 -18.06
C PHE A 117 -9.71 9.92 -17.56
N GLY A 118 -8.49 9.57 -18.01
CA GLY A 118 -7.75 8.41 -17.53
C GLY A 118 -6.94 8.74 -16.28
N ILE A 119 -5.72 9.24 -16.47
CA ILE A 119 -4.76 9.48 -15.38
C ILE A 119 -5.37 10.39 -14.31
N GLY A 120 -5.87 11.58 -14.68
CA GLY A 120 -6.39 12.57 -13.74
C GLY A 120 -7.53 12.03 -12.86
N CYS A 121 -8.54 11.39 -13.45
CA CYS A 121 -9.68 10.85 -12.70
C CYS A 121 -9.36 9.55 -11.93
N LYS A 122 -8.37 8.76 -12.38
CA LYS A 122 -8.13 7.40 -11.84
C LYS A 122 -6.91 7.27 -10.96
N ILE A 123 -5.99 8.24 -10.95
CA ILE A 123 -4.74 8.18 -10.17
C ILE A 123 -4.95 7.97 -8.66
N PHE A 124 -6.07 8.47 -8.12
CA PHE A 124 -6.42 8.33 -6.70
C PHE A 124 -7.44 7.23 -6.42
N THR A 125 -7.72 6.33 -7.35
CA THR A 125 -8.69 5.25 -7.11
C THR A 125 -8.27 4.32 -5.95
N ILE A 126 -6.97 4.06 -5.82
CA ILE A 126 -6.43 3.23 -4.73
C ILE A 126 -5.91 4.11 -3.59
N ALA A 127 -5.20 5.21 -3.90
CA ALA A 127 -4.62 6.10 -2.90
C ALA A 127 -5.66 7.00 -2.19
N GLY A 128 -6.77 7.34 -2.86
CA GLY A 128 -7.81 8.24 -2.37
C GLY A 128 -8.46 7.79 -1.07
N PRO A 129 -8.91 6.52 -0.96
CA PRO A 129 -9.42 5.99 0.31
C PRO A 129 -8.40 6.10 1.45
N VAL A 130 -7.12 5.84 1.20
CA VAL A 130 -6.05 5.95 2.21
C VAL A 130 -5.93 7.38 2.71
N ILE A 131 -5.93 8.36 1.80
CA ILE A 131 -5.89 9.79 2.16
C ILE A 131 -7.14 10.20 2.94
N LEU A 132 -8.33 9.84 2.45
CA LEU A 132 -9.60 10.19 3.07
C LEU A 132 -9.67 9.70 4.53
N TYR A 133 -9.47 8.39 4.74
CA TYR A 133 -9.53 7.81 6.08
C TYR A 133 -8.36 8.27 6.94
N GLY A 134 -7.16 8.42 6.37
CA GLY A 134 -6.00 8.93 7.09
C GLY A 134 -6.22 10.32 7.68
N ILE A 135 -6.73 11.26 6.87
CA ILE A 135 -7.04 12.62 7.33
C ILE A 135 -8.19 12.61 8.34
N PHE A 136 -9.26 11.86 8.05
CA PHE A 136 -10.43 11.79 8.94
C PHE A 136 -10.08 11.27 10.33
N PHE A 137 -9.34 10.16 10.43
CA PHE A 137 -8.92 9.61 11.72
C PHE A 137 -7.88 10.50 12.41
N SER A 138 -6.99 11.17 11.67
CA SER A 138 -6.06 12.14 12.25
C SER A 138 -6.79 13.31 12.91
N TRP A 139 -7.86 13.81 12.29
CA TRP A 139 -8.71 14.85 12.87
C TRP A 139 -9.44 14.37 14.12
N ILE A 140 -10.02 13.15 14.11
CA ILE A 140 -10.65 12.56 15.30
C ILE A 140 -9.65 12.44 16.45
N ALA A 141 -8.46 11.89 16.20
CA ALA A 141 -7.43 11.73 17.22
C ALA A 141 -6.99 13.09 17.78
N GLY A 142 -6.85 14.11 16.92
CA GLY A 142 -6.56 15.48 17.33
C GLY A 142 -7.66 16.08 18.21
N LEU A 143 -8.93 15.83 17.89
CA LEU A 143 -10.07 16.28 18.69
C LEU A 143 -10.10 15.60 20.06
N ILE A 144 -9.89 14.28 20.11
CA ILE A 144 -9.79 13.53 21.38
C ILE A 144 -8.66 14.09 22.25
N TYR A 145 -7.47 14.27 21.68
CA TYR A 145 -6.32 14.83 22.39
C TYR A 145 -6.60 16.25 22.92
N TRP A 146 -7.26 17.09 22.11
CA TRP A 146 -7.63 18.45 22.52
C TRP A 146 -8.61 18.44 23.70
N VAL A 147 -9.65 17.59 23.65
CA VAL A 147 -10.61 17.45 24.75
C VAL A 147 -9.92 16.93 26.02
N LEU A 148 -9.05 15.93 25.91
CA LEU A 148 -8.31 15.39 27.06
C LEU A 148 -7.35 16.40 27.71
N LYS A 149 -6.91 17.43 26.97
CA LYS A 149 -6.05 18.50 27.52
C LYS A 149 -6.85 19.62 28.20
N LEU A 150 -8.15 19.71 27.91
CA LEU A 150 -9.04 20.70 28.53
C LEU A 150 -9.55 20.26 29.92
N PHE A 151 -9.54 18.96 30.19
CA PHE A 151 -9.83 18.35 31.50
C PHE A 151 -8.54 18.02 32.23
#